data_AF-A0A2T2RJ71-F1
#
_entry.id   AF-A0A2T2RJ71-F1
#
_cell.length_a   1.000
_cell.length_b   1.000
_cell.length_c   1.000
_cell.angle_alpha   90.00
_cell.angle_beta   90.00
_cell.angle_gamma   90.00
#
_symmetry.space_group_name_H-M   'P 1'
#
loop_
_entity.id
_entity.type
_entity.pdbx_description
1 polymer ?
#
loop_
_entity_poly.entity_id
_entity_poly.type
_entity_poly.pdbx_seq_one_letter_code
_entity_poly.pdbx_strand_id
1 'polypeptide(L)'
;EAVRGIIDQGRHAWLQVNDGPYALDRGPLPASRTTAGTNAGVAVRIPSARAGSIDTVGDARHHGAIIEVTGPWQVSNAGDAGGAAIRAERVDVIQPGHRLDPPRSPLRTWAAVAAAGLALTLTGAAWWRRR
;
A
#
# COMPACT_ATOMS: atom_id res chain seq x y z
N GLU A 1 5.86 -6.85 2.44
CA GLU A 1 5.43 -5.42 2.39
C GLU A 1 4.78 -5.03 3.71
N ALA A 2 5.19 -3.91 4.32
CA ALA A 2 4.52 -3.32 5.48
C ALA A 2 3.18 -2.66 5.08
N VAL A 3 2.06 -3.01 5.72
CA VAL A 3 0.71 -2.57 5.31
C VAL A 3 -0.18 -2.12 6.47
N ARG A 4 -1.25 -1.37 6.12
CA ARG A 4 -2.32 -0.83 7.00
C ARG A 4 -1.92 0.18 8.06
N GLY A 5 -0.73 0.08 8.65
CA GLY A 5 -0.28 0.99 9.68
C GLY A 5 0.67 0.35 10.69
N ILE A 6 1.26 1.22 11.51
CA ILE A 6 2.14 0.85 12.61
C ILE A 6 1.48 1.31 13.91
N ILE A 7 1.26 0.38 14.84
CA ILE A 7 0.68 0.68 16.15
C ILE A 7 1.80 0.66 17.17
N ASP A 8 2.30 1.82 17.54
CA ASP A 8 3.35 1.96 18.56
C ASP A 8 2.75 1.76 19.97
N GLN A 9 3.42 0.94 20.78
CA GLN A 9 3.09 0.68 22.19
C GLN A 9 4.29 1.01 23.10
N GLY A 10 5.10 1.99 22.69
CA GLY A 10 6.21 2.58 23.45
C GLY A 10 7.52 1.83 23.26
N ARG A 11 7.62 0.60 23.76
CA ARG A 11 8.84 -0.22 23.59
C ARG A 11 8.83 -1.01 22.27
N HIS A 12 7.64 -1.36 21.80
CA HIS A 12 7.44 -2.20 20.64
C HIS A 12 6.30 -1.63 19.81
N ALA A 13 6.31 -1.93 18.52
CA ALA A 13 5.24 -1.59 17.62
C ALA A 13 4.70 -2.85 16.94
N TRP A 14 3.41 -2.83 16.63
CA TRP A 14 2.77 -3.82 15.79
C TRP A 14 2.71 -3.34 14.35
N LEU A 15 3.03 -4.24 13.44
CA LEU A 15 2.98 -4.05 12.01
C LEU A 15 2.33 -5.27 11.37
N GLN A 16 1.59 -5.05 10.28
CA GLN A 16 1.12 -6.13 9.42
C GLN A 16 2.01 -6.22 8.17
N VAL A 17 2.40 -7.43 7.78
CA VAL A 17 3.30 -7.67 6.66
C VAL A 17 2.71 -8.66 5.66
N ASN A 18 2.55 -8.25 4.41
CA ASN A 18 2.23 -9.16 3.31
C ASN A 18 3.49 -9.89 2.83
N ASP A 19 3.32 -11.09 2.28
CA ASP A 19 4.45 -11.95 1.91
C ASP A 19 5.22 -11.47 0.66
N GLY A 20 6.37 -12.11 0.42
CA GLY A 20 7.30 -11.75 -0.65
C GLY A 20 6.68 -11.84 -2.05
N PRO A 21 6.04 -12.95 -2.45
CA PRO A 21 5.41 -13.07 -3.78
C PRO A 21 4.33 -12.02 -4.04
N TYR A 22 3.56 -11.62 -3.02
CA TYR A 22 2.60 -10.52 -3.15
C TYR A 22 3.31 -9.17 -3.34
N ALA A 23 4.38 -8.93 -2.58
CA ALA A 23 5.03 -7.64 -2.45
C ALA A 23 6.07 -7.31 -3.54
N LEU A 24 6.88 -8.29 -3.94
CA LEU A 24 8.10 -8.07 -4.75
C LEU A 24 7.84 -8.18 -6.25
N ASP A 25 7.07 -9.19 -6.67
CA ASP A 25 7.01 -9.51 -8.09
C ASP A 25 6.11 -8.55 -8.87
N ARG A 26 5.06 -7.96 -8.24
CA ARG A 26 3.98 -7.29 -8.98
C ARG A 26 3.35 -6.05 -8.33
N GLY A 27 3.75 -5.65 -7.13
CA GLY A 27 3.18 -4.52 -6.41
C GLY A 27 1.68 -4.70 -6.08
N PRO A 28 1.01 -3.69 -5.53
CA PRO A 28 -0.34 -3.81 -5.00
C PRO A 28 -1.35 -4.16 -6.10
N LEU A 29 -2.49 -4.75 -5.69
CA LEU A 29 -3.49 -5.42 -6.54
C LEU A 29 -3.82 -4.78 -7.91
N PRO A 30 -3.89 -3.45 -8.12
CA PRO A 30 -4.17 -2.89 -9.45
C PRO A 30 -3.13 -3.25 -10.52
N ALA A 31 -1.89 -3.57 -10.12
CA ALA A 31 -0.79 -3.90 -11.02
C ALA A 31 -0.52 -5.42 -11.14
N SER A 32 -1.11 -6.23 -10.25
CA SER A 32 -0.82 -7.66 -10.20
C SER A 32 -1.55 -8.46 -11.28
N ARG A 33 -0.80 -9.37 -11.92
CA ARG A 33 -1.30 -10.37 -12.88
C ARG A 33 -1.25 -11.81 -12.32
N THR A 34 -1.02 -11.98 -11.02
CA THR A 34 -0.90 -13.30 -10.35
C THR A 34 -1.75 -13.35 -9.09
N THR A 35 -2.13 -14.57 -8.70
CA THR A 35 -2.83 -14.89 -7.45
C THR A 35 -1.91 -15.54 -6.41
N ALA A 36 -0.60 -15.64 -6.69
CA ALA A 36 0.38 -16.18 -5.76
C ALA A 36 0.70 -15.17 -4.64
N GLY A 37 0.94 -15.71 -3.44
CA GLY A 37 1.22 -14.93 -2.23
C GLY A 37 -0.03 -14.67 -1.37
N THR A 38 0.16 -13.99 -0.24
CA THR A 38 -0.91 -13.63 0.71
C THR A 38 -0.94 -12.13 0.99
N ASN A 39 -2.14 -11.57 0.87
CA ASN A 39 -2.46 -10.21 1.30
C ASN A 39 -3.24 -10.20 2.64
N ALA A 40 -3.40 -11.36 3.27
CA ALA A 40 -4.07 -11.46 4.57
C ALA A 40 -3.24 -10.82 5.69
N GLY A 41 -1.94 -10.61 5.42
CA GLY A 41 -0.99 -9.92 6.27
C GLY A 41 -0.67 -10.66 7.56
N VAL A 42 0.61 -10.93 7.79
CA VAL A 42 1.14 -11.56 8.99
C VAL A 42 1.41 -10.50 10.04
N ALA A 43 0.99 -10.73 11.28
CA ALA A 43 1.30 -9.84 12.40
C ALA A 43 2.78 -9.96 12.78
N VAL A 44 3.44 -8.81 12.92
CA VAL A 44 4.85 -8.70 13.31
C VAL A 44 4.96 -7.70 14.44
N ARG A 45 5.62 -8.12 15.51
CA ARG A 45 5.97 -7.26 16.65
C ARG A 45 7.42 -6.87 16.53
N ILE A 46 7.69 -5.58 16.37
CA ILE A 46 9.03 -5.03 16.16
C ILE A 46 9.43 -4.12 17.33
N PRO A 47 10.73 -3.90 17.61
CA PRO A 47 11.15 -2.84 18.52
C PRO A 47 10.73 -1.45 17.99
N SER A 48 10.19 -0.57 18.84
CA SER A 48 9.72 0.77 18.37
C SER A 48 10.83 1.61 17.74
N ALA A 49 12.09 1.43 18.17
CA ALA A 49 13.25 2.09 17.55
C ALA A 49 13.43 1.72 16.06
N ARG A 50 12.91 0.57 15.62
CA ARG A 50 12.92 0.13 14.21
C ARG A 50 11.67 0.59 13.45
N ALA A 51 10.56 0.80 14.15
CA ALA A 51 9.31 1.25 13.56
C ALA A 51 9.49 2.58 12.82
N GLY A 52 10.28 3.51 13.37
CA GLY A 52 10.58 4.80 12.74
C GLY A 52 11.39 4.73 11.44
N SER A 53 11.93 3.57 11.05
CA SER A 53 12.58 3.40 9.74
C SER A 53 11.61 3.04 8.62
N ILE A 54 10.36 2.72 8.96
CA ILE A 54 9.32 2.34 8.01
C ILE A 54 8.43 3.56 7.76
N ASP A 55 8.86 4.40 6.82
CA ASP A 55 8.22 5.70 6.57
C ASP A 55 6.89 5.60 5.81
N THR A 56 6.66 4.50 5.11
CA THR A 56 5.47 4.32 4.25
C THR A 56 4.94 2.90 4.39
N VAL A 57 3.65 2.81 4.69
CA VAL A 57 2.88 1.57 4.71
C VAL A 57 1.97 1.50 3.49
N GLY A 58 1.68 0.28 3.05
CA GLY A 58 0.81 0.03 1.92
C GLY A 58 -0.64 0.40 2.23
N ASP A 59 -1.24 1.15 1.31
CA ASP A 59 -2.64 1.55 1.31
C ASP A 59 -3.17 1.68 -0.14
N ALA A 60 -4.33 2.31 -0.35
CA ALA A 60 -4.92 2.47 -1.68
C ALA A 60 -4.11 3.38 -2.64
N ARG A 61 -3.13 4.13 -2.13
CA ARG A 61 -2.34 5.15 -2.84
C ARG A 61 -0.83 4.94 -2.71
N HIS A 62 -0.39 4.04 -1.83
CA HIS A 62 1.02 3.80 -1.55
C HIS A 62 1.32 2.31 -1.64
N HIS A 63 2.46 1.99 -2.23
CA HIS A 63 3.14 0.72 -2.03
C HIS A 63 3.94 0.82 -0.74
N GLY A 64 3.71 -0.13 0.18
CA GLY A 64 4.42 -0.15 1.46
C GLY A 64 5.89 -0.47 1.31
N ALA A 65 6.67 -0.19 2.36
CA ALA A 65 8.06 -0.60 2.39
C ALA A 65 8.19 -2.12 2.31
N ILE A 66 9.17 -2.59 1.54
CA ILE A 66 9.57 -4.00 1.56
C ILE A 66 10.58 -4.16 2.67
N ILE A 67 10.24 -5.01 3.62
CA ILE A 67 11.06 -5.28 4.79
C ILE A 67 11.39 -6.77 4.88
N GLU A 68 12.60 -7.06 5.32
CA GLU A 68 13.00 -8.37 5.80
C GLU A 68 12.80 -8.41 7.32
N VAL A 69 12.11 -9.44 7.78
CA VAL A 69 11.82 -9.64 9.21
C VAL A 69 12.37 -10.99 9.61
N THR A 70 13.19 -11.01 10.65
CA THR A 70 13.73 -12.24 11.23
C THR A 70 13.40 -12.31 12.71
N GLY A 71 12.90 -13.46 13.14
CA GLY A 71 12.61 -13.75 14.53
C GLY A 71 11.70 -14.98 14.66
N PRO A 72 11.44 -15.44 15.89
CA PRO A 72 10.60 -16.60 16.12
C PRO A 72 9.13 -16.33 15.75
N TRP A 73 8.53 -17.30 15.07
CA TRP A 73 7.08 -17.41 14.94
C TRP A 73 6.50 -17.89 16.27
N GLN A 74 5.59 -17.12 16.84
CA GLN A 74 4.84 -17.50 18.03
C GLN A 74 3.38 -17.72 17.65
N VAL A 75 2.88 -18.94 17.88
CA VAL A 75 1.48 -19.30 17.59
C VAL A 75 0.52 -18.64 18.57
N SER A 76 0.93 -18.49 19.83
CA SER A 76 0.19 -17.74 20.84
C SER A 76 1.13 -17.18 21.90
N ASN A 77 0.74 -16.05 22.49
CA ASN A 77 1.44 -15.45 23.62
C ASN A 77 0.43 -14.79 24.56
N ALA A 78 0.45 -15.18 25.84
CA ALA A 78 -0.43 -14.62 26.86
C ALA A 78 -0.24 -13.10 27.04
N GLY A 79 0.96 -12.58 26.79
CA GLY A 79 1.27 -11.15 26.88
C GLY A 79 0.72 -10.29 25.74
N ASP A 80 0.31 -10.90 24.63
CA ASP A 80 -0.16 -10.20 23.41
C ASP A 80 -1.61 -10.61 23.05
N ALA A 81 -2.42 -10.97 24.07
CA ALA A 81 -3.80 -11.45 23.91
C ALA A 81 -3.96 -12.71 23.03
N GLY A 82 -2.90 -13.50 22.83
CA GLY A 82 -2.95 -14.83 22.24
C GLY A 82 -2.84 -14.91 20.72
N GLY A 83 -2.66 -13.79 20.01
CA GLY A 83 -2.54 -13.80 18.54
C GLY A 83 -1.22 -14.39 18.04
N ALA A 84 -1.26 -15.07 16.88
CA ALA A 84 -0.05 -15.56 16.23
C ALA A 84 0.72 -14.42 15.56
N ALA A 85 2.03 -14.34 15.79
CA ALA A 85 2.88 -13.27 15.27
C ALA A 85 4.35 -13.67 15.17
N ILE A 86 5.10 -12.95 14.33
CA ILE A 86 6.56 -12.96 14.38
C ILE A 86 7.01 -11.95 15.44
N ARG A 87 7.85 -12.38 16.39
CA ARG A 87 8.56 -11.46 17.27
C ARG A 87 9.90 -11.10 16.65
N ALA A 88 9.95 -9.96 15.99
CA ALA A 88 11.13 -9.57 15.24
C ALA A 88 12.29 -9.23 16.17
N GLU A 89 13.41 -9.90 15.93
CA GLU A 89 14.71 -9.56 16.51
C GLU A 89 15.45 -8.61 15.56
N ARG A 90 15.22 -8.77 14.25
CA ARG A 90 15.79 -7.95 13.20
C ARG A 90 14.72 -7.54 12.19
N VAL A 91 14.80 -6.28 11.79
CA VAL A 91 13.95 -5.68 10.76
C VAL A 91 14.84 -4.78 9.92
N ASP A 92 14.93 -5.10 8.64
CA ASP A 92 15.66 -4.30 7.67
C ASP A 92 14.71 -3.85 6.55
N VAL A 93 14.80 -2.57 6.20
CA VAL A 93 14.11 -2.03 5.03
C VAL A 93 14.94 -2.36 3.80
N ILE A 94 14.44 -3.27 2.98
CA ILE A 94 15.08 -3.69 1.72
C ILE A 94 14.75 -2.70 0.60
N GLN A 95 13.51 -2.20 0.59
CA GLN A 95 13.05 -1.19 -0.35
C GLN A 95 12.12 -0.21 0.37
N PRO A 96 12.36 1.11 0.27
CA PRO A 96 11.44 2.10 0.82
C PRO A 96 10.09 2.05 0.10
N GLY A 97 9.03 2.35 0.85
CA GLY A 97 7.70 2.49 0.26
C GLY A 97 7.62 3.73 -0.64
N HIS A 98 6.64 3.76 -1.53
CA HIS A 98 6.47 4.86 -2.48
C HIS A 98 5.01 5.05 -2.87
N ARG A 99 4.70 6.24 -3.38
CA ARG A 99 3.37 6.55 -3.88
C ARG A 99 3.10 5.84 -5.21
N LEU A 100 1.91 5.27 -5.34
CA LEU A 100 1.41 4.72 -6.59
C LEU A 100 0.87 5.83 -7.46
N ASP A 101 1.24 5.81 -8.73
CA ASP A 101 0.55 6.62 -9.72
C ASP A 101 -0.89 6.10 -9.89
N PRO A 102 -1.89 7.00 -9.95
CA PRO A 102 -3.25 6.57 -10.23
C PRO A 102 -3.28 5.87 -11.60
N PRO A 103 -3.97 4.73 -11.72
CA PRO A 103 -4.04 4.01 -12.98
C PRO A 103 -4.61 4.95 -14.06
N ARG A 104 -3.85 5.15 -15.13
CA ARG A 104 -4.31 5.91 -16.30
C ARG A 104 -5.45 5.12 -16.94
N SER A 105 -6.68 5.59 -16.74
CA SER A 105 -7.85 4.99 -17.37
C SER A 105 -8.05 5.62 -18.75
N PRO A 106 -7.87 4.89 -19.87
CA PRO A 106 -8.09 5.43 -21.20
C PRO A 106 -9.54 5.92 -21.37
N LEU A 107 -10.50 5.26 -20.73
CA LEU A 107 -11.90 5.70 -20.74
C LEU A 107 -12.08 7.08 -20.08
N ARG A 108 -11.43 7.32 -18.94
CA ARG A 108 -11.47 8.65 -18.29
C ARG A 108 -10.82 9.73 -19.16
N THR A 109 -9.73 9.38 -19.84
CA THR A 109 -9.07 10.29 -20.79
C THR A 109 -9.99 10.63 -21.95
N TRP A 110 -10.60 9.63 -22.59
CA TRP A 110 -11.54 9.85 -23.70
C TRP A 110 -12.80 10.62 -23.27
N ALA A 111 -13.32 10.34 -22.08
CA ALA A 111 -14.45 11.09 -21.52
C ALA A 111 -14.09 12.57 -21.30
N ALA A 112 -12.89 12.86 -20.81
CA ALA A 112 -12.41 14.24 -20.65
C ALA A 112 -12.28 14.97 -22.00
N VAL A 113 -11.75 14.30 -23.03
CA VAL A 113 -11.65 14.84 -24.40
C VAL A 113 -13.05 15.13 -24.97
N ALA A 114 -13.99 14.19 -24.83
CA ALA A 114 -15.36 14.37 -25.31
C ALA A 114 -16.07 15.54 -24.60
N ALA A 115 -15.91 15.65 -23.28
CA ALA A 115 -16.47 16.74 -22.50
C ALA A 115 -15.90 18.11 -22.91
N ALA A 116 -14.58 18.19 -23.14
CA ALA A 116 -13.94 19.40 -23.65
C ALA A 116 -14.46 19.78 -25.05
N GLY A 117 -14.60 18.79 -25.94
CA GLY A 117 -15.19 18.99 -27.27
C GLY A 117 -16.62 19.51 -27.20
N LEU A 118 -17.46 18.94 -26.34
CA LEU A 118 -18.83 19.40 -26.13
C LEU A 118 -18.90 20.82 -25.55
N ALA A 119 -18.01 21.15 -24.61
CA ALA A 119 -17.95 22.49 -24.05
C ALA A 119 -17.58 23.53 -25.11
N LEU A 120 -16.62 23.21 -26.00
CA LEU A 120 -16.22 24.08 -27.11
C LEU A 120 -17.33 24.25 -28.16
N THR A 121 -18.09 23.18 -28.48
CA THR A 121 -19.20 23.28 -29.43
C THR A 121 -20.36 24.09 -28.86
N LEU A 122 -20.70 23.89 -27.58
CA LEU A 122 -21.76 24.66 -26.91
C LEU A 122 -21.39 26.14 -26.77
N THR A 123 -20.14 26.46 -26.41
CA THR A 123 -19.67 27.85 -26.32
C THR A 123 -19.59 28.52 -27.70
N GLY A 124 -19.09 27.81 -28.71
CA GLY A 124 -19.07 28.29 -30.09
C GLY A 124 -20.48 28.56 -30.65
N ALA A 125 -21.42 27.65 -30.43
CA ALA A 125 -22.81 27.80 -30.84
C ALA A 125 -23.50 28.98 -30.10
N ALA A 126 -23.25 29.12 -28.80
CA ALA A 126 -23.79 30.23 -28.02
C ALA A 126 -23.22 31.58 -28.47
N TRP A 127 -21.93 31.65 -28.84
CA TRP A 127 -21.31 32.85 -29.40
C TRP A 127 -21.88 33.20 -30.78
N TRP A 128 -22.04 32.20 -31.65
CA TRP A 128 -22.60 32.41 -33.00
C TRP A 128 -24.04 32.92 -32.96
N ARG A 129 -24.87 32.41 -32.03
CA ARG A 129 -26.24 32.90 -31.83
C ARG A 129 -26.35 34.32 -31.24
N ARG A 130 -25.25 34.87 -30.70
CA ARG A 130 -25.18 36.23 -30.15
C ARG A 130 -24.64 37.27 -31.14
N ARG A 131 -24.14 36.85 -32.30
CA ARG A 131 -23.79 37.71 -33.44
C ARG A 131 -24.99 37.89 -34.35
#